data_AF-A0A318E0T8-F1
#
_entry.id   AF-A0A318E0T8-F1
#
_cell.length_a   1.000
_cell.length_b   1.000
_cell.length_c   1.000
_cell.angle_alpha   90.00
_cell.angle_beta   90.00
_cell.angle_gamma   90.00
#
_symmetry.space_group_name_H-M   'P 1'
#
loop_
_entity.id
_entity.type
_entity.pdbx_description
1 polymer ?
#
loop_
_entity_poly.entity_id
_entity_poly.type
_entity_poly.pdbx_seq_one_letter_code
_entity_poly.pdbx_strand_id
1 'polypeptide(L)'
;MNAPNLPRHDERSVRLLPRHWAWLEAQPRGIDASLRMLVQNASRDADGRYRATRIKEECYWYMRDMAGDRPHFEDAVRALFADDAASLQRHTVLWPQPIREHINGLMDAMRTHSTSEGIA
;
A
#
# COMPACT_ATOMS: atom_id res chain seq x y z
N MET A 1 -31.23 43.33 -2.03
CA MET A 1 -29.76 43.34 -2.27
C MET A 1 -29.10 42.74 -1.02
N ASN A 2 -28.17 41.79 -1.00
CA ASN A 2 -27.29 41.18 -2.00
C ASN A 2 -26.66 39.92 -1.35
N ALA A 3 -26.60 38.81 -2.06
CA ALA A 3 -25.42 37.93 -2.14
C ALA A 3 -25.67 36.86 -3.23
N PRO A 4 -24.90 36.81 -4.32
CA PRO A 4 -24.92 35.66 -5.21
C PRO A 4 -24.35 34.46 -4.46
N ASN A 5 -25.08 33.35 -4.44
CA ASN A 5 -24.58 32.05 -4.01
C ASN A 5 -23.44 31.66 -4.98
N LEU A 6 -22.20 32.00 -4.61
CA LEU A 6 -21.00 31.49 -5.27
C LEU A 6 -21.09 29.97 -5.31
N PRO A 7 -20.69 29.33 -6.43
CA PRO A 7 -20.74 27.88 -6.52
C PRO A 7 -20.01 27.29 -5.32
N ARG A 8 -20.70 26.49 -4.53
CA ARG A 8 -20.07 25.63 -3.53
C ARG A 8 -19.04 24.82 -4.29
N HIS A 9 -17.75 25.07 -4.03
CA HIS A 9 -16.69 24.25 -4.58
C HIS A 9 -16.80 22.87 -3.95
N ASP A 10 -17.65 22.03 -4.53
CA ASP A 10 -17.58 20.61 -4.29
C ASP A 10 -16.56 19.99 -5.26
N GLU A 11 -15.56 19.36 -4.64
CA GLU A 11 -14.91 18.13 -5.08
C GLU A 11 -13.77 18.21 -6.12
N ARG A 12 -12.53 18.09 -5.61
CA ARG A 12 -11.33 17.44 -6.22
C ARG A 12 -11.09 17.71 -7.72
N SER A 13 -10.42 18.82 -8.04
CA SER A 13 -9.98 19.14 -9.42
C SER A 13 -8.63 18.50 -9.78
N VAL A 14 -8.52 17.93 -10.98
CA VAL A 14 -7.28 17.30 -11.50
C VAL A 14 -6.75 18.10 -12.69
N ARG A 15 -5.45 18.37 -12.71
CA ARG A 15 -4.77 19.00 -13.85
C ARG A 15 -4.07 17.95 -14.70
N LEU A 16 -4.36 17.94 -16.00
CA LEU A 16 -3.76 17.03 -17.00
C LEU A 16 -3.20 17.82 -18.18
N LEU A 17 -2.22 17.25 -18.89
CA LEU A 17 -1.68 17.83 -20.11
C LEU A 17 -2.72 17.78 -21.26
N PRO A 18 -2.72 18.74 -22.19
CA PRO A 18 -3.69 18.78 -23.30
C PRO A 18 -3.77 17.49 -24.12
N ARG A 19 -2.62 16.83 -24.35
CA ARG A 19 -2.56 15.54 -25.05
C ARG A 19 -3.31 14.41 -24.32
N HIS A 20 -3.34 14.43 -22.98
CA HIS A 20 -4.05 13.42 -22.19
C HIS A 20 -5.55 13.70 -22.22
N TRP A 21 -5.94 14.98 -22.26
CA TRP A 21 -7.34 15.38 -22.47
C TRP A 21 -7.88 14.91 -23.82
N ALA A 22 -7.15 15.16 -24.90
CA ALA A 22 -7.53 14.71 -26.24
C ALA A 22 -7.70 13.17 -26.29
N TRP A 23 -6.82 12.43 -25.61
CA TRP A 23 -6.95 10.98 -25.51
C TRP A 23 -8.16 10.54 -24.67
N LEU A 24 -8.46 11.24 -23.56
CA LEU A 24 -9.62 10.96 -22.70
C LEU A 24 -10.95 11.25 -23.39
N GLU A 25 -11.02 12.32 -24.18
CA GLU A 25 -12.20 12.70 -24.98
C GLU A 25 -12.48 11.71 -26.12
N ALA A 26 -11.43 11.09 -26.67
CA ALA A 26 -11.55 10.07 -27.71
C ALA A 26 -12.06 8.71 -27.18
N GLN A 27 -12.27 8.56 -25.87
CA GLN A 27 -12.69 7.28 -25.29
C GLN A 27 -14.18 7.00 -25.52
N PRO A 28 -14.56 5.79 -25.98
CA PRO A 28 -15.96 5.43 -26.25
C PRO A 28 -16.87 5.46 -25.02
N ARG A 29 -16.28 5.34 -23.83
CA ARG A 29 -16.98 5.21 -22.53
C ARG A 29 -17.15 6.54 -21.80
N GLY A 30 -16.67 7.64 -22.37
CA GLY A 30 -16.61 8.95 -21.72
C GLY A 30 -15.34 9.13 -20.87
N ILE A 31 -15.08 10.38 -20.52
CA ILE A 31 -13.88 10.82 -19.79
C ILE A 31 -13.88 10.28 -18.36
N ASP A 32 -15.01 10.39 -17.65
CA ASP A 32 -15.14 10.03 -16.24
C ASP A 32 -15.03 8.52 -16.03
N ALA A 33 -15.65 7.71 -16.88
CA ALA A 33 -15.54 6.25 -16.83
C ALA A 33 -14.11 5.78 -17.12
N SER A 34 -13.47 6.38 -18.13
CA SER A 34 -12.07 6.08 -18.47
C SER A 34 -11.10 6.50 -17.37
N LEU A 35 -11.32 7.66 -16.75
CA LEU A 35 -10.52 8.13 -15.62
C LEU A 35 -10.69 7.22 -14.40
N ARG A 36 -11.92 6.81 -14.08
CA ARG A 36 -12.18 5.85 -12.98
C ARG A 36 -11.47 4.52 -13.23
N MET A 37 -11.51 4.00 -14.45
CA MET A 37 -10.85 2.75 -14.80
C MET A 37 -9.32 2.87 -14.74
N LEU A 38 -8.75 3.98 -15.23
CA LEU A 38 -7.31 4.25 -15.10
C LEU A 38 -6.87 4.35 -13.64
N VAL A 39 -7.63 5.08 -12.82
CA VAL A 39 -7.37 5.18 -11.37
C VAL A 39 -7.51 3.82 -10.71
N GLN A 40 -8.52 3.02 -11.07
CA GLN A 40 -8.71 1.69 -10.52
C GLN A 40 -7.58 0.72 -10.90
N ASN A 41 -7.10 0.77 -12.14
CA ASN A 41 -5.97 -0.05 -12.58
C ASN A 41 -4.68 0.39 -11.88
N ALA A 42 -4.38 1.69 -11.88
CA ALA A 42 -3.22 2.23 -11.18
C ALA A 42 -3.29 1.98 -9.67
N SER A 43 -4.48 2.05 -9.07
CA SER A 43 -4.70 1.74 -7.66
C SER A 43 -4.55 0.27 -7.38
N ARG A 44 -4.89 -0.64 -8.29
CA ARG A 44 -4.66 -2.09 -8.11
C ARG A 44 -3.16 -2.42 -8.15
N ASP A 45 -2.45 -1.85 -9.13
CA ASP A 45 -1.00 -2.01 -9.26
C ASP A 45 -0.25 -1.36 -8.09
N ALA A 46 -0.73 -0.19 -7.64
CA ALA A 46 -0.22 0.48 -6.45
C ALA A 46 -0.64 -0.24 -5.17
N ASP A 47 -1.84 -0.82 -5.07
CA ASP A 47 -2.35 -1.46 -3.86
C ASP A 47 -1.50 -2.65 -3.46
N GLY A 48 -1.02 -3.47 -4.40
CA GLY A 48 -0.12 -4.58 -4.07
C GLY A 48 1.17 -4.09 -3.40
N ARG A 49 1.86 -3.12 -4.03
CA ARG A 49 3.12 -2.55 -3.52
C ARG A 49 2.93 -1.66 -2.29
N TYR A 50 1.88 -0.86 -2.26
CA TYR A 50 1.55 0.07 -1.19
C TYR A 50 1.03 -0.67 0.04
N ARG A 51 0.22 -1.72 -0.12
CA ARG A 51 -0.20 -2.57 1.00
C ARG A 51 0.97 -3.38 1.56
N ALA A 52 1.83 -3.96 0.72
CA ALA A 52 3.04 -4.62 1.20
C ALA A 52 3.95 -3.64 1.97
N THR A 53 4.11 -2.41 1.44
CA THR A 53 4.86 -1.35 2.13
C THR A 53 4.21 -0.97 3.45
N ARG A 54 2.88 -0.79 3.50
CA ARG A 54 2.15 -0.51 4.74
C ARG A 54 2.23 -1.62 5.76
N ILE A 55 2.11 -2.88 5.35
CA ILE A 55 2.24 -4.04 6.24
C ILE A 55 3.67 -4.09 6.80
N LYS A 56 4.70 -3.82 5.99
CA LYS A 56 6.09 -3.71 6.45
C LYS A 56 6.28 -2.55 7.44
N GLU A 57 5.68 -1.39 7.18
CA GLU A 57 5.69 -0.26 8.10
C GLU A 57 4.99 -0.60 9.42
N GLU A 58 3.79 -1.17 9.39
CA GLU A 58 3.05 -1.62 10.57
C GLU A 58 3.83 -2.65 11.39
N CYS A 59 4.42 -3.66 10.72
CA CYS A 59 5.38 -4.59 11.33
C CYS A 59 6.53 -3.84 12.00
N TYR A 60 7.16 -2.90 11.31
CA TYR A 60 8.29 -2.13 11.83
C TYR A 60 7.89 -1.34 13.08
N TRP A 61 6.76 -0.62 13.06
CA TRP A 61 6.28 0.14 14.22
C TRP A 61 5.98 -0.77 15.40
N TYR A 62 5.33 -1.91 15.15
CA TYR A 62 5.06 -2.91 16.18
C TYR A 62 6.35 -3.49 16.77
N MET A 63 7.31 -3.88 15.92
CA MET A 63 8.62 -4.38 16.36
C MET A 63 9.38 -3.31 17.14
N ARG A 64 9.30 -2.04 16.73
CA ARG A 64 9.97 -0.93 17.42
C ARG A 64 9.41 -0.70 18.82
N ASP A 65 8.09 -0.76 18.95
CA ASP A 65 7.40 -0.54 20.23
C ASP A 65 7.60 -1.73 21.19
N MET A 66 7.49 -2.96 20.67
CA MET A 66 7.51 -4.18 21.48
C MET A 66 8.90 -4.79 21.69
N ALA A 67 9.85 -4.49 20.79
CA ALA A 67 11.16 -5.12 20.74
C ALA A 67 12.32 -4.15 20.51
N GLY A 68 12.12 -2.84 20.67
CA GLY A 68 13.15 -1.82 20.44
C GLY A 68 14.42 -1.96 21.29
N ASP A 69 14.36 -2.67 22.44
CA ASP A 69 15.51 -2.96 23.32
C ASP A 69 15.87 -4.46 23.31
N ARG A 70 15.46 -5.20 22.28
CA ARG A 70 15.72 -6.65 22.17
C ARG A 70 16.93 -6.92 21.26
N PRO A 71 17.72 -7.97 21.56
CA PRO A 71 18.81 -8.39 20.69
C PRO A 71 18.28 -8.76 19.30
N HIS A 72 19.08 -8.48 18.27
CA HIS A 72 18.81 -8.73 16.85
C HIS A 72 17.65 -7.91 16.23
N PHE A 73 17.23 -6.82 16.87
CA PHE A 73 16.22 -5.92 16.31
C PHE A 73 16.58 -5.37 14.92
N GLU A 74 17.80 -4.84 14.75
CA GLU A 74 18.21 -4.27 13.45
C GLU A 74 18.29 -5.33 12.34
N ASP A 75 18.77 -6.53 12.66
CA ASP A 75 18.85 -7.64 11.71
C ASP A 75 17.46 -8.16 11.34
N ALA A 76 16.53 -8.19 12.30
CA ALA A 76 15.13 -8.51 12.05
C ALA A 76 14.47 -7.47 11.14
N VAL A 77 14.69 -6.17 11.38
CA VAL A 77 14.19 -5.09 10.51
C VAL A 77 14.79 -5.20 9.10
N ARG A 78 16.08 -5.49 8.98
CA ARG A 78 16.73 -5.71 7.68
C ARG A 78 16.09 -6.88 6.93
N ALA A 79 15.83 -8.00 7.61
CA ALA A 79 15.18 -9.17 7.03
C ALA A 79 13.72 -8.88 6.59
N LEU A 80 12.97 -8.09 7.36
CA LEU A 80 11.61 -7.65 7.02
C LEU A 80 11.58 -6.86 5.69
N PHE A 81 12.48 -5.90 5.53
CA PHE A 81 12.54 -5.09 4.31
C PHE A 81 13.13 -5.86 3.12
N ALA A 82 14.05 -6.81 3.36
CA ALA A 82 14.63 -7.70 2.36
C ALA A 82 13.68 -8.83 1.90
N ASP A 83 12.48 -8.94 2.47
CA ASP A 83 11.52 -10.02 2.21
C ASP A 83 12.01 -11.42 2.63
N ASP A 84 13.00 -11.49 3.53
CA ASP A 84 13.59 -12.73 4.01
C ASP A 84 12.90 -13.21 5.30
N ALA A 85 11.78 -13.92 5.13
CA ALA A 85 11.01 -14.47 6.23
C ALA A 85 11.82 -15.48 7.09
N ALA A 86 12.76 -16.21 6.50
CA ALA A 86 13.55 -17.21 7.23
C ALA A 86 14.55 -16.53 8.17
N SER A 87 15.25 -15.49 7.70
CA SER A 87 16.15 -14.70 8.54
C SER A 87 15.37 -13.93 9.61
N LEU A 88 14.20 -13.37 9.28
CA LEU A 88 13.33 -12.72 10.27
C LEU A 88 12.94 -13.66 11.42
N GLN A 89 12.56 -14.90 11.12
CA GLN A 89 12.22 -15.89 12.15
C GLN A 89 13.41 -16.28 13.03
N ARG A 90 14.63 -16.35 12.47
CA ARG A 90 15.86 -16.62 13.23
C ARG A 90 16.18 -15.48 14.20
N HIS A 91 16.10 -14.22 13.74
CA HIS A 91 16.42 -13.06 14.57
C HIS A 91 15.38 -12.82 15.67
N THR A 92 14.11 -13.16 15.41
CA THR A 92 13.03 -13.01 16.38
C THR A 92 12.84 -14.22 17.29
N VAL A 93 13.65 -15.29 17.19
CA VAL A 93 13.45 -16.54 17.95
C VAL A 93 13.46 -16.34 19.47
N LEU A 94 14.25 -15.37 19.96
CA LEU A 94 14.37 -15.02 21.37
C LEU A 94 13.25 -14.07 21.84
N TRP A 95 12.37 -13.65 20.94
CA TRP A 95 11.29 -12.73 21.26
C TRP A 95 10.07 -13.50 21.81
N PRO A 96 9.28 -12.84 22.68
CA PRO A 96 8.02 -13.38 23.17
C PRO A 96 7.15 -13.98 22.05
N GLN A 97 6.57 -15.15 22.30
CA GLN A 97 5.71 -15.86 21.34
C GLN A 97 4.58 -14.98 20.74
N PRO A 98 3.86 -14.13 21.49
CA PRO A 98 2.80 -13.28 20.92
C PRO A 98 3.31 -12.31 19.86
N ILE A 99 4.55 -11.81 20.02
CA ILE A 99 5.18 -10.89 19.08
C ILE A 99 5.51 -11.63 17.78
N ARG A 100 6.07 -12.84 17.88
CA ARG A 100 6.37 -13.68 16.71
C ARG A 100 5.12 -14.07 15.93
N GLU A 101 4.04 -14.42 16.62
CA GLU A 101 2.75 -14.77 16.00
C GLU A 101 2.15 -13.59 15.23
N HIS A 102 2.19 -12.38 15.81
CA HIS A 102 1.70 -11.19 15.14
C HIS A 102 2.50 -10.84 13.88
N ILE A 103 3.84 -10.89 13.98
CA ILE A 103 4.75 -10.67 12.83
C ILE A 103 4.48 -11.69 11.73
N ASN A 104 4.34 -12.98 12.07
CA ASN A 104 4.03 -14.02 11.11
C ASN A 104 2.67 -13.81 10.42
N GLY A 105 1.65 -13.36 11.16
CA GLY A 105 0.33 -13.04 10.60
C GLY A 105 0.39 -11.88 9.59
N LEU A 106 1.14 -10.83 9.90
CA LEU A 106 1.38 -9.71 8.98
C LEU A 106 2.15 -10.16 7.72
N MET A 107 3.18 -10.99 7.87
CA MET A 107 3.93 -11.56 6.74
C MET A 107 3.09 -12.47 5.85
N ASP A 108 2.13 -13.19 6.41
CA ASP A 108 1.21 -14.04 5.65
C ASP A 108 0.18 -13.22 4.85
N ALA A 109 -0.31 -12.13 5.45
CA ALA A 109 -1.17 -11.15 4.77
C ALA A 109 -0.47 -10.51 3.56
N MET A 110 0.86 -10.27 3.67
CA MET A 110 1.66 -9.76 2.55
C MET A 110 1.80 -10.78 1.40
N ARG A 111 1.96 -12.09 1.71
CA ARG A 111 2.16 -13.15 0.71
C ARG A 111 0.88 -13.54 -0.04
N THR A 112 -0.27 -13.48 0.62
CA THR A 112 -1.57 -13.93 0.08
C THR A 112 -1.99 -13.20 -1.20
N HIS A 113 -1.44 -12.02 -1.51
CA HIS A 113 -1.86 -11.21 -2.66
C HIS A 113 -0.92 -11.26 -3.86
N SER A 114 0.29 -11.84 -3.73
CA SER A 114 1.19 -12.04 -4.88
C SER A 114 0.69 -13.14 -5.83
N THR A 115 -0.24 -13.99 -5.39
CA THR A 115 -0.70 -15.18 -6.15
C THR A 115 -1.85 -14.89 -7.13
N SER A 116 -2.42 -13.68 -7.17
CA SER A 116 -3.55 -13.37 -8.08
C SER A 116 -3.18 -12.75 -9.44
N GLU A 117 -1.89 -12.59 -9.78
CA GLU A 117 -1.44 -12.00 -11.06
C GLU A 117 -1.06 -13.02 -12.15
N GLY A 118 -1.62 -14.24 -12.13
CA GLY A 118 -1.18 -15.30 -13.04
C GLY A 118 -2.28 -16.23 -13.54
N ILE A 119 -3.39 -15.72 -14.05
CA ILE A 119 -4.25 -16.50 -14.97
C ILE A 119 -4.73 -15.56 -16.08
N ALA A 120 -4.04 -15.65 -17.22
CA ALA A 120 -4.48 -15.14 -18.52
C ALA A 120 -5.39 -16.18 -19.20
#